data_AF-A0A519S4E6-F1
#
_entry.id   AF-A0A519S4E6-F1
#
_cell.length_a   1.000
_cell.length_b   1.000
_cell.length_c   1.000
_cell.angle_alpha   90.00
_cell.angle_beta   90.00
_cell.angle_gamma   90.00
#
_symmetry.space_group_name_H-M   'P 1'
#
loop_
_entity.id
_entity.type
_entity.pdbx_description
1 polymer ?
#
loop_
_entity_poly.entity_id
_entity_poly.type
_entity_poly.pdbx_seq_one_letter_code
_entity_poly.pdbx_strand_id
1 'polypeptide(L)'
;PTALTVANPTNNSVNLSWTSPGTSFTVAYGPIGFTPEVSEDGMVSGITATQTTINNLNAATTYQFYVRRDCGANDSSVWVGPVSSITEQIVATLPLTEDFESSPLGWTLSNGSQVNKWVVGTAPHNGGENSIYAKHFRELKFSLNKEMPNFFRPKTTLYLNKQGVFHPIDKLSDLLKLLENKKNEITAYLKGNKLRYDKNPSSVAVEILKFYENTSL
;
A
#
# COMPACT_ATOMS: atom_id res chain seq x y z
N PRO A 1 -3.09 -25.23 30.32
CA PRO A 1 -2.36 -23.94 30.42
C PRO A 1 -3.35 -22.77 30.43
N THR A 2 -2.91 -21.57 30.78
CA THR A 2 -3.67 -20.30 30.73
C THR A 2 -2.71 -19.15 30.49
N ALA A 3 -3.22 -17.97 30.11
CA ALA A 3 -2.44 -16.74 29.95
C ALA A 3 -1.18 -16.91 29.09
N LEU A 4 -1.31 -17.56 27.92
CA LEU A 4 -0.23 -17.60 26.93
C LEU A 4 0.07 -16.19 26.46
N THR A 5 1.34 -15.80 26.54
CA THR A 5 1.85 -14.51 26.08
C THR A 5 3.07 -14.71 25.19
N VAL A 6 3.34 -13.71 24.35
CA VAL A 6 4.49 -13.63 23.47
C VAL A 6 5.23 -12.33 23.73
N ALA A 7 6.56 -12.39 23.78
CA ALA A 7 7.43 -11.25 24.08
C ALA A 7 8.74 -11.35 23.29
N ASN A 8 9.47 -10.24 23.23
CA ASN A 8 10.82 -10.13 22.65
C ASN A 8 10.93 -10.77 21.25
N PRO A 9 10.07 -10.40 20.29
CA PRO A 9 10.27 -10.85 18.91
C PRO A 9 11.61 -10.34 18.38
N THR A 10 12.35 -11.22 17.72
CA THR A 10 13.51 -10.88 16.90
C THR A 10 13.16 -11.15 15.43
N ASN A 11 14.13 -11.04 14.53
CA ASN A 11 13.94 -11.39 13.13
C ASN A 11 13.74 -12.90 12.89
N ASN A 12 14.03 -13.76 13.86
CA ASN A 12 13.93 -15.21 13.69
C ASN A 12 13.46 -15.98 14.94
N SER A 13 13.05 -15.29 16.00
CA SER A 13 12.61 -15.93 17.24
C SER A 13 11.59 -15.12 18.02
N VAL A 14 10.90 -15.78 18.94
CA VAL A 14 10.04 -15.16 19.95
C VAL A 14 10.13 -15.90 21.27
N ASN A 15 9.86 -15.22 22.37
CA ASN A 15 9.73 -15.84 23.69
C ASN A 15 8.26 -16.03 24.04
N LEU A 16 7.88 -17.25 24.40
CA LEU A 16 6.55 -17.60 24.87
C LEU A 16 6.57 -17.88 26.36
N SER A 17 5.53 -17.45 27.07
CA SER A 17 5.31 -17.82 28.47
C SER A 17 3.83 -18.05 28.75
N TRP A 18 3.52 -18.93 29.70
CA TRP A 18 2.16 -19.26 30.11
C TRP A 18 2.11 -19.62 31.59
N THR A 19 0.90 -19.81 32.12
CA THR A 19 0.68 -20.33 33.49
C THR A 19 0.06 -21.72 33.41
N SER A 20 0.60 -22.68 34.17
CA SER A 20 0.04 -24.05 34.24
C SER A 20 0.62 -24.80 35.45
N PRO A 21 -0.16 -25.68 36.11
CA PRO A 21 0.34 -26.57 37.16
C PRO A 21 1.07 -27.82 36.61
N GLY A 22 1.10 -28.02 35.29
CA GLY A 22 1.75 -29.17 34.65
C GLY A 22 3.26 -28.98 34.40
N THR A 23 3.92 -30.05 33.98
CA THR A 23 5.38 -30.08 33.72
C THR A 23 5.76 -30.62 32.35
N SER A 24 4.79 -30.86 31.46
CA SER A 24 5.02 -31.27 30.07
C SER A 24 4.09 -30.50 29.15
N PHE A 25 4.66 -29.88 28.12
CA PHE A 25 3.94 -29.02 27.20
C PHE A 25 4.36 -29.26 25.75
N THR A 26 3.40 -29.00 24.88
CA THR A 26 3.63 -28.88 23.44
C THR A 26 3.20 -27.49 23.00
N VAL A 27 4.05 -26.86 22.20
CA VAL A 27 3.74 -25.63 21.47
C VAL A 27 3.59 -25.96 19.99
N ALA A 28 2.54 -25.45 19.37
CA ALA A 28 2.36 -25.45 17.92
C ALA A 28 2.40 -24.01 17.42
N TYR A 29 3.05 -23.78 16.28
CA TYR A 29 3.18 -22.45 15.70
C TYR A 29 3.17 -22.50 14.17
N GLY A 30 2.63 -21.45 13.55
CA GLY A 30 2.57 -21.31 12.10
C GLY A 30 2.14 -19.90 11.70
N PRO A 31 2.18 -19.54 10.41
CA PRO A 31 1.65 -18.28 9.91
C PRO A 31 0.18 -18.08 10.26
N ILE A 32 -0.32 -16.86 10.12
CA ILE A 32 -1.74 -16.54 10.38
C ILE A 32 -2.68 -17.44 9.55
N GLY A 33 -3.71 -17.99 10.20
CA GLY A 33 -4.69 -18.88 9.56
C GLY A 33 -4.39 -20.37 9.75
N PHE A 34 -3.26 -20.71 10.37
CA PHE A 34 -2.90 -22.06 10.76
C PHE A 34 -3.79 -22.63 11.87
N THR A 35 -3.97 -23.95 11.87
CA THR A 35 -4.66 -24.70 12.93
C THR A 35 -3.72 -25.71 13.59
N PRO A 36 -3.69 -25.77 14.94
CA PRO A 36 -2.70 -26.56 15.67
C PRO A 36 -2.93 -28.07 15.62
N GLU A 37 -4.09 -28.56 15.16
CA GLU A 37 -4.32 -30.01 14.98
C GLU A 37 -3.66 -30.62 13.74
N VAL A 38 -3.49 -29.83 12.68
CA VAL A 38 -3.01 -30.30 11.35
C VAL A 38 -1.67 -29.66 10.99
N SER A 39 -0.85 -29.36 11.99
CA SER A 39 0.27 -28.45 11.81
C SER A 39 1.28 -28.90 10.74
N GLU A 40 1.22 -28.32 9.55
CA GLU A 40 2.29 -28.43 8.53
C GLU A 40 3.54 -27.65 8.99
N ASP A 41 3.33 -26.61 9.80
CA ASP A 41 4.39 -25.82 10.45
C ASP A 41 4.71 -26.32 11.86
N GLY A 42 5.87 -25.89 12.37
CA GLY A 42 6.58 -26.54 13.47
C GLY A 42 5.78 -26.82 14.76
N MET A 43 6.12 -27.95 15.38
CA MET A 43 5.70 -28.32 16.74
C MET A 43 6.93 -28.53 17.62
N VAL A 44 6.88 -28.03 18.85
CA VAL A 44 7.90 -28.29 19.88
C VAL A 44 7.22 -29.00 21.04
N SER A 45 7.60 -30.25 21.28
CA SER A 45 7.09 -31.08 22.39
C SER A 45 8.15 -31.31 23.46
N GLY A 46 7.73 -31.78 24.63
CA GLY A 46 8.63 -32.10 25.74
C GLY A 46 9.17 -30.87 26.48
N ILE A 47 8.48 -29.72 26.36
CA ILE A 47 8.85 -28.52 27.09
C ILE A 47 8.48 -28.74 28.57
N THR A 48 9.46 -28.61 29.46
CA THR A 48 9.28 -28.89 30.90
C THR A 48 9.05 -27.65 31.76
N ALA A 49 9.30 -26.46 31.22
CA ALA A 49 9.03 -25.18 31.86
C ALA A 49 7.73 -24.54 31.34
N THR A 50 7.24 -23.50 32.01
CA THR A 50 6.10 -22.71 31.54
C THR A 50 6.50 -21.54 30.63
N GLN A 51 7.67 -21.68 29.98
CA GLN A 51 8.19 -20.74 29.00
C GLN A 51 9.06 -21.50 27.99
N THR A 52 9.15 -20.98 26.77
CA THR A 52 10.06 -21.49 25.74
C THR A 52 10.41 -20.38 24.75
N THR A 53 11.52 -20.54 24.02
CA THR A 53 11.85 -19.71 22.87
C THR A 53 11.60 -20.52 21.60
N ILE A 54 10.83 -19.95 20.67
CA ILE A 54 10.66 -20.51 19.33
C ILE A 54 11.68 -19.83 18.43
N ASN A 55 12.52 -20.62 17.77
CA ASN A 55 13.60 -20.16 16.89
C ASN A 55 13.32 -20.56 15.43
N ASN A 56 14.20 -20.14 14.52
CA ASN A 56 14.16 -20.47 13.09
C ASN A 56 12.85 -20.02 12.42
N LEU A 57 12.28 -18.91 12.90
CA LEU A 57 11.15 -18.26 12.26
C LEU A 57 11.63 -17.43 11.08
N ASN A 58 10.80 -17.33 10.04
CA ASN A 58 11.03 -16.38 8.96
C ASN A 58 10.84 -14.94 9.47
N ALA A 59 11.70 -14.03 9.02
CA ALA A 59 11.61 -12.60 9.32
C ALA A 59 10.35 -11.96 8.71
N ALA A 60 9.95 -10.80 9.24
CA ALA A 60 8.81 -10.01 8.74
C ALA A 60 7.50 -10.80 8.59
N THR A 61 7.30 -11.87 9.37
CA THR A 61 6.20 -12.83 9.20
C THR A 61 5.33 -12.82 10.45
N THR A 62 4.00 -12.78 10.25
CA THR A 62 3.03 -12.87 11.35
C THR A 62 2.75 -14.33 11.68
N TYR A 63 3.07 -14.74 12.91
CA TYR A 63 2.83 -16.09 13.42
C TYR A 63 1.70 -16.11 14.45
N GLN A 64 1.05 -17.27 14.54
CA GLN A 64 0.15 -17.66 15.62
C GLN A 64 0.80 -18.78 16.44
N PHE A 65 0.66 -18.68 17.76
CA PHE A 65 1.22 -19.65 18.70
C PHE A 65 0.11 -20.22 19.57
N TYR A 66 0.20 -21.53 19.81
CA TYR A 66 -0.68 -22.27 20.69
C TYR A 66 0.14 -23.11 21.65
N VAL A 67 -0.34 -23.28 22.88
CA VAL A 67 0.26 -24.19 23.86
C VAL A 67 -0.79 -25.13 24.43
N ARG A 68 -0.43 -26.40 24.60
CA ARG A 68 -1.23 -27.36 25.36
C ARG A 68 -0.35 -28.09 26.37
N ARG A 69 -0.98 -28.63 27.41
CA ARG A 69 -0.33 -29.54 28.33
C ARG A 69 -0.42 -30.96 27.75
N ASP A 70 0.69 -31.67 27.82
CA ASP A 70 0.69 -33.12 27.66
C ASP A 70 0.44 -33.75 29.04
N CYS A 71 -0.65 -34.50 29.16
CA CYS A 71 -1.06 -35.14 30.40
C CYS A 71 -0.47 -36.56 30.57
N GLY A 72 0.27 -37.06 29.56
CA GLY A 72 0.69 -38.46 29.48
C GLY A 72 -0.44 -39.39 29.01
N ALA A 73 -0.13 -40.68 28.84
CA ALA A 73 -1.10 -41.71 28.42
C ALA A 73 -1.91 -41.37 27.15
N ASN A 74 -1.29 -40.63 26.21
CA ASN A 74 -1.93 -40.08 25.00
C ASN A 74 -3.07 -39.09 25.25
N ASP A 75 -3.13 -38.51 26.45
CA ASP A 75 -4.08 -37.45 26.80
C ASP A 75 -3.40 -36.07 26.75
N SER A 76 -4.14 -35.07 26.29
CA SER A 76 -3.66 -33.70 26.14
C SER A 76 -4.77 -32.71 26.43
N SER A 77 -4.41 -31.57 27.03
CA SER A 77 -5.40 -30.50 27.20
C SER A 77 -5.82 -29.93 25.85
N VAL A 78 -6.95 -29.21 25.85
CA VAL A 78 -7.27 -28.28 24.77
C VAL A 78 -6.12 -27.30 24.53
N TRP A 79 -5.98 -26.85 23.28
CA TRP A 79 -5.03 -25.81 22.90
C TRP A 79 -5.42 -24.46 23.51
N VAL A 80 -4.44 -23.73 23.99
CA VAL A 80 -4.57 -22.35 24.48
C VAL A 80 -3.91 -21.44 23.47
N GLY A 81 -4.68 -20.50 22.94
CA GLY A 81 -4.27 -19.60 21.86
C GLY A 81 -5.48 -19.27 20.96
N PRO A 82 -5.26 -18.61 19.81
CA PRO A 82 -3.95 -18.12 19.37
C PRO A 82 -3.49 -16.90 20.16
N VAL A 83 -2.18 -16.79 20.37
CA VAL A 83 -1.53 -15.48 20.55
C VAL A 83 -0.71 -15.19 19.30
N SER A 84 -0.69 -13.93 18.84
CA SER A 84 -0.01 -13.54 17.61
C SER A 84 1.17 -12.62 17.88
N SER A 85 2.24 -12.78 17.09
CA SER A 85 3.36 -11.86 17.04
C SER A 85 3.91 -11.77 15.62
N ILE A 86 4.50 -10.64 15.28
CA ILE A 86 5.24 -10.44 14.04
C ILE A 86 6.74 -10.50 14.36
N THR A 87 7.49 -11.30 13.62
CA THR A 87 8.96 -11.28 13.69
C THR A 87 9.49 -9.99 13.08
N GLU A 88 10.60 -9.50 13.62
CA GLU A 88 11.26 -8.31 13.11
C GLU A 88 11.80 -8.54 11.70
N GLN A 89 12.16 -7.47 11.00
CA GLN A 89 12.82 -7.58 9.70
C GLN A 89 14.32 -7.82 9.86
N ILE A 90 14.96 -8.37 8.82
CA ILE A 90 16.42 -8.44 8.76
C ILE A 90 16.95 -7.01 8.58
N VAL A 91 17.83 -6.57 9.48
CA VAL A 91 18.48 -5.26 9.38
C VAL A 91 19.34 -5.21 8.12
N ALA A 92 19.09 -4.21 7.26
CA ALA A 92 19.91 -3.97 6.08
C ALA A 92 21.33 -3.54 6.47
N THR A 93 22.34 -4.10 5.81
CA THR A 93 23.74 -3.65 5.95
C THR A 93 23.97 -2.36 5.16
N LEU A 94 24.66 -1.39 5.76
CA LEU A 94 25.03 -0.13 5.10
C LEU A 94 26.39 -0.24 4.39
N PRO A 95 26.59 0.40 3.22
CA PRO A 95 25.62 1.23 2.51
C PRO A 95 24.52 0.38 1.84
N LEU A 96 23.26 0.80 1.99
CA LEU A 96 22.11 0.19 1.34
C LEU A 96 21.96 0.77 -0.07
N THR A 97 21.95 -0.09 -1.08
CA THR A 97 21.57 0.25 -2.46
C THR A 97 20.25 -0.44 -2.78
N GLU A 98 19.26 0.33 -3.24
CA GLU A 98 17.92 -0.10 -3.64
C GLU A 98 17.66 0.49 -5.03
N ASP A 99 17.26 -0.35 -5.98
CA ASP A 99 16.97 0.06 -7.36
C ASP A 99 15.46 0.23 -7.62
N PHE A 100 14.62 -0.17 -6.66
CA PHE A 100 13.17 -0.13 -6.69
C PHE A 100 12.51 -1.06 -7.72
N GLU A 101 13.26 -2.01 -8.30
CA GLU A 101 12.77 -2.88 -9.38
C GLU A 101 12.11 -4.17 -8.87
N SER A 102 12.21 -4.45 -7.56
CA SER A 102 11.69 -5.68 -6.94
C SER A 102 10.53 -5.42 -5.99
N SER A 103 9.60 -6.39 -5.90
CA SER A 103 8.49 -6.37 -4.94
C SER A 103 8.46 -7.70 -4.16
N PRO A 104 8.35 -7.69 -2.82
CA PRO A 104 8.24 -6.51 -1.95
C PRO A 104 9.61 -5.86 -1.65
N LEU A 105 9.64 -4.53 -1.50
CA LEU A 105 10.85 -3.74 -1.22
C LEU A 105 11.46 -4.00 0.17
N GLY A 106 10.81 -4.79 1.02
CA GLY A 106 11.25 -5.03 2.40
C GLY A 106 11.04 -3.84 3.35
N TRP A 107 10.81 -2.63 2.86
CA TRP A 107 10.49 -1.43 3.65
C TRP A 107 9.22 -0.76 3.12
N THR A 108 8.66 0.17 3.90
CA THR A 108 7.44 0.91 3.52
C THR A 108 7.66 2.42 3.60
N LEU A 109 6.92 3.15 2.78
CA LEU A 109 6.93 4.61 2.76
C LEU A 109 6.05 5.16 3.89
N SER A 110 6.66 5.75 4.91
CA SER A 110 5.95 6.45 5.97
C SER A 110 5.48 7.83 5.51
N ASN A 111 4.40 7.86 4.73
CA ASN A 111 3.84 9.10 4.21
C ASN A 111 3.03 9.91 5.23
N GLY A 112 2.46 9.26 6.24
CA GLY A 112 1.60 9.90 7.23
C GLY A 112 0.43 10.69 6.60
N SER A 113 0.14 11.87 7.17
CA SER A 113 -0.90 12.81 6.71
C SER A 113 -0.40 13.83 5.69
N GLN A 114 0.82 13.64 5.13
CA GLN A 114 1.42 14.60 4.21
C GLN A 114 0.62 14.70 2.91
N VAL A 115 0.54 15.93 2.38
CA VAL A 115 -0.13 16.22 1.10
C VAL A 115 0.61 15.58 -0.07
N ASN A 116 1.94 15.60 -0.03
CA ASN A 116 2.79 14.91 -1.00
C ASN A 116 3.19 13.56 -0.42
N LYS A 117 2.87 12.50 -1.13
CA LYS A 117 3.18 11.14 -0.72
C LYS A 117 4.22 10.56 -1.67
N TRP A 118 5.28 10.00 -1.11
CA TRP A 118 6.21 9.17 -1.84
C TRP A 118 5.48 7.90 -2.28
N VAL A 119 5.74 7.47 -3.50
CA VAL A 119 5.28 6.20 -4.05
C VAL A 119 6.43 5.57 -4.83
N VAL A 120 6.47 4.25 -4.85
CA VAL A 120 7.24 3.51 -5.86
C VAL A 120 6.29 3.13 -6.98
N GLY A 121 6.70 3.38 -8.22
CA GLY A 121 5.94 2.96 -9.39
C GLY A 121 6.68 3.24 -10.68
N THR A 122 5.97 3.03 -11.79
CA THR A 122 6.57 3.10 -13.13
C THR A 122 7.19 4.47 -13.42
N ALA A 123 8.47 4.49 -13.78
CA ALA A 123 9.20 5.70 -14.09
C ALA A 123 8.72 6.33 -15.42
N PRO A 124 8.44 7.65 -15.49
CA PRO A 124 8.01 8.28 -16.74
C PRO A 124 9.10 8.45 -17.81
N HIS A 125 10.40 8.36 -17.48
CA HIS A 125 11.49 8.51 -18.46
C HIS A 125 12.90 8.19 -17.90
N ASN A 126 13.76 7.57 -18.71
CA ASN A 126 15.23 7.39 -18.54
C ASN A 126 15.71 6.68 -17.25
N GLY A 127 15.27 5.43 -17.02
CA GLY A 127 15.77 4.58 -15.92
C GLY A 127 15.23 3.14 -16.04
N GLY A 128 15.37 2.37 -14.96
CA GLY A 128 14.69 1.07 -14.78
C GLY A 128 13.16 1.19 -14.83
N GLU A 129 12.44 0.08 -14.71
CA GLU A 129 10.98 0.08 -14.87
C GLU A 129 10.30 0.88 -13.75
N ASN A 130 10.89 0.91 -12.56
CA ASN A 130 10.35 1.54 -11.37
C ASN A 130 11.25 2.64 -10.81
N SER A 131 10.64 3.56 -10.08
CA SER A 131 11.36 4.61 -9.36
C SER A 131 10.55 5.08 -8.17
N ILE A 132 11.25 5.62 -7.17
CA ILE A 132 10.61 6.40 -6.12
C ILE A 132 10.33 7.82 -6.60
N TYR A 133 9.09 8.27 -6.53
CA TYR A 133 8.72 9.66 -6.82
C TYR A 133 7.67 10.17 -5.84
N ALA A 134 7.70 11.48 -5.57
CA ALA A 134 6.68 12.15 -4.75
C ALA A 134 5.50 12.57 -5.65
N LYS A 135 4.34 11.94 -5.48
CA LYS A 135 3.13 12.29 -6.23
C LYS A 135 2.41 13.43 -5.51
N HIS A 136 2.36 14.59 -6.15
CA HIS A 136 1.54 15.72 -5.71
C HIS A 136 0.10 15.54 -6.21
N PHE A 137 -0.85 15.29 -5.30
CA PHE A 137 -2.27 15.34 -5.63
C PHE A 137 -2.79 16.75 -5.28
N ARG A 138 -3.31 17.49 -6.28
CA ARG A 138 -4.24 18.60 -6.02
C ARG A 138 -5.65 18.05 -6.22
N GLU A 139 -6.42 17.99 -5.15
CA GLU A 139 -7.87 18.04 -5.30
C GLU A 139 -8.24 19.43 -5.83
N LEU A 140 -9.02 19.48 -6.92
CA LEU A 140 -9.70 20.70 -7.33
C LEU A 140 -10.79 20.99 -6.29
N LYS A 141 -10.46 21.76 -5.25
CA LYS A 141 -11.47 22.37 -4.38
C LYS A 141 -11.90 23.70 -5.00
N PHE A 142 -13.11 23.73 -5.52
CA PHE A 142 -13.74 24.97 -5.96
C PHE A 142 -14.04 25.82 -4.73
N SER A 143 -13.22 26.83 -4.45
CA SER A 143 -13.51 27.87 -3.46
C SER A 143 -13.79 29.18 -4.19
N LEU A 144 -14.93 29.80 -3.90
CA LEU A 144 -15.37 31.07 -4.50
C LEU A 144 -14.65 32.29 -3.92
N ASN A 145 -13.77 32.12 -2.92
CA ASN A 145 -13.12 33.24 -2.25
C ASN A 145 -11.61 33.23 -2.46
N LYS A 146 -11.15 34.29 -3.12
CA LYS A 146 -9.76 34.68 -3.36
C LYS A 146 -9.03 34.79 -2.02
N GLU A 147 -8.07 33.92 -1.77
CA GLU A 147 -6.70 34.24 -1.36
C GLU A 147 -5.92 32.95 -1.11
N MET A 148 -4.74 32.80 -1.74
CA MET A 148 -3.44 32.56 -1.07
C MET A 148 -2.31 32.22 -2.07
N PRO A 149 -1.04 32.45 -1.68
CA PRO A 149 0.02 33.02 -2.52
C PRO A 149 0.96 31.99 -3.16
N ASN A 150 1.77 32.49 -4.10
CA ASN A 150 2.76 31.77 -4.89
C ASN A 150 3.72 30.90 -4.05
N PHE A 151 3.92 29.64 -4.45
CA PHE A 151 5.25 29.02 -4.60
C PHE A 151 5.15 27.84 -5.60
N PHE A 152 6.06 27.81 -6.59
CA PHE A 152 6.20 26.84 -7.69
C PHE A 152 4.95 26.65 -8.57
N ARG A 153 4.96 27.20 -9.80
CA ARG A 153 3.88 26.97 -10.77
C ARG A 153 3.96 25.53 -11.30
N PRO A 154 3.05 24.62 -10.91
CA PRO A 154 2.99 23.31 -11.54
C PRO A 154 2.30 23.48 -12.90
N LYS A 155 2.85 22.84 -13.93
CA LYS A 155 2.09 22.64 -15.15
C LYS A 155 0.88 21.77 -14.78
N THR A 156 -0.32 22.36 -14.82
CA THR A 156 -1.56 21.60 -14.65
C THR A 156 -1.79 20.83 -15.93
N THR A 157 -1.46 19.54 -15.93
CA THR A 157 -1.74 18.65 -17.07
C THR A 157 -3.19 18.19 -16.98
N LEU A 158 -3.99 18.58 -17.95
CA LEU A 158 -5.37 18.09 -18.09
C LEU A 158 -5.34 16.69 -18.72
N TYR A 159 -6.23 15.79 -18.31
CA TYR A 159 -6.37 14.48 -18.95
C TYR A 159 -7.81 14.28 -19.44
N LEU A 160 -7.98 13.69 -20.62
CA LEU A 160 -9.26 13.23 -21.13
C LEU A 160 -9.30 11.70 -21.12
N ASN A 161 -10.31 11.11 -20.48
CA ASN A 161 -10.57 9.68 -20.59
C ASN A 161 -11.38 9.42 -21.87
N LYS A 162 -10.82 8.63 -22.78
CA LYS A 162 -11.51 8.14 -23.98
C LYS A 162 -11.46 6.62 -23.97
N GLN A 163 -12.62 5.98 -23.82
CA GLN A 163 -12.75 4.52 -23.80
C GLN A 163 -11.84 3.81 -22.76
N GLY A 164 -11.62 4.43 -21.59
CA GLY A 164 -10.78 3.89 -20.54
C GLY A 164 -9.30 4.27 -20.61
N VAL A 165 -8.87 4.94 -21.70
CA VAL A 165 -7.50 5.43 -21.86
C VAL A 165 -7.42 6.92 -21.52
N PHE A 166 -6.49 7.29 -20.63
CA PHE A 166 -6.26 8.69 -20.25
C PHE A 166 -5.22 9.34 -21.18
N HIS A 167 -5.62 10.41 -21.86
CA HIS A 167 -4.76 11.17 -22.76
C HIS A 167 -4.39 12.53 -22.15
N PRO A 168 -3.10 12.87 -22.03
CA PRO A 168 -2.67 14.18 -21.54
C PRO A 168 -2.98 15.28 -22.56
N ILE A 169 -3.41 16.44 -22.07
CA ILE A 169 -3.78 17.63 -22.84
C ILE A 169 -2.90 18.78 -22.38
N ASP A 170 -1.90 19.10 -23.19
CA ASP A 170 -0.98 20.21 -22.93
C ASP A 170 -1.40 21.48 -23.67
N LYS A 171 -1.99 21.33 -24.85
CA LYS A 171 -2.42 22.41 -25.74
C LYS A 171 -3.82 22.12 -26.28
N LEU A 172 -4.49 23.17 -26.75
CA LEU A 172 -5.80 23.03 -27.41
C LEU A 172 -5.79 22.00 -28.55
N SER A 173 -4.68 21.90 -29.29
CA SER A 173 -4.51 20.92 -30.36
C SER A 173 -4.65 19.47 -29.91
N ASP A 174 -4.25 19.16 -28.68
CA ASP A 174 -4.30 17.78 -28.16
C ASP A 174 -5.75 17.40 -27.88
N LEU A 175 -6.52 18.32 -27.31
CA LEU A 175 -7.95 18.15 -27.09
C LEU A 175 -8.72 18.04 -28.41
N LEU A 176 -8.39 18.88 -29.39
CA LEU A 176 -9.04 18.86 -30.70
C LEU A 176 -8.71 17.61 -31.53
N LYS A 177 -7.58 16.94 -31.29
CA LYS A 177 -7.28 15.63 -31.88
C LYS A 177 -8.15 14.52 -31.31
N LEU A 178 -8.45 14.59 -30.01
CA LEU A 178 -9.30 13.59 -29.36
C LEU A 178 -10.79 13.77 -29.69
N LEU A 179 -11.20 15.01 -29.93
CA LEU A 179 -12.56 15.45 -30.28
C LEU A 179 -12.66 15.84 -31.77
N GLU A 180 -11.91 15.14 -32.63
CA GLU A 180 -11.71 15.52 -34.03
C GLU A 180 -13.01 15.65 -34.83
N ASN A 181 -13.97 14.78 -34.55
CA ASN A 181 -15.30 14.77 -35.17
C ASN A 181 -16.07 16.10 -35.02
N LYS A 182 -15.74 16.93 -34.03
CA LYS A 182 -16.38 18.25 -33.81
C LYS A 182 -15.39 19.40 -33.73
N LYS A 183 -14.18 19.20 -34.25
CA LYS A 183 -13.09 20.19 -34.16
C LYS A 183 -13.49 21.58 -34.67
N ASN A 184 -14.20 21.64 -35.79
CA ASN A 184 -14.61 22.91 -36.41
C ASN A 184 -15.67 23.64 -35.59
N GLU A 185 -16.66 22.91 -35.09
CA GLU A 185 -17.73 23.44 -34.23
C GLU A 185 -17.17 23.96 -32.90
N ILE A 186 -16.30 23.18 -32.25
CA ILE A 186 -15.59 23.60 -31.03
C ILE A 186 -14.79 24.88 -31.29
N THR A 187 -14.07 24.95 -32.41
CA THR A 187 -13.26 26.13 -32.76
C THR A 187 -14.14 27.37 -32.96
N ALA A 188 -15.30 27.21 -33.62
CA ALA A 188 -16.26 28.28 -33.80
C ALA A 188 -16.87 28.73 -32.47
N TYR A 189 -17.24 27.79 -31.59
CA TYR A 189 -17.76 28.06 -30.25
C TYR A 189 -16.77 28.88 -29.40
N LEU A 190 -15.50 28.48 -29.40
CA LEU A 190 -14.45 29.21 -28.68
C LEU A 190 -14.28 30.63 -29.19
N LYS A 191 -14.27 30.81 -30.52
CA LYS A 191 -14.14 32.13 -31.16
C LYS A 191 -15.34 33.02 -30.85
N GLY A 192 -16.56 32.49 -30.97
CA GLY A 192 -17.80 33.22 -30.70
C GLY A 192 -17.91 33.71 -29.26
N ASN A 193 -17.49 32.88 -28.31
CA ASN A 193 -17.53 33.18 -26.88
C ASN A 193 -16.24 33.85 -26.36
N LYS A 194 -15.29 34.18 -27.24
CA LYS A 194 -13.99 34.77 -26.89
C LYS A 194 -13.22 33.96 -25.84
N LEU A 195 -13.39 32.64 -25.84
CA LEU A 195 -12.73 31.73 -24.92
C LEU A 195 -11.31 31.43 -25.38
N ARG A 196 -10.33 31.68 -24.50
CA ARG A 196 -8.90 31.56 -24.81
C ARG A 196 -8.24 30.45 -24.00
N TYR A 197 -7.99 29.33 -24.66
CA TYR A 197 -7.38 28.16 -24.02
C TYR A 197 -5.99 28.46 -23.43
N ASP A 198 -5.19 29.29 -24.10
CA ASP A 198 -3.86 29.68 -23.64
C ASP A 198 -3.88 30.53 -22.34
N LYS A 199 -5.00 31.20 -22.07
CA LYS A 199 -5.17 32.04 -20.88
C LYS A 199 -5.75 31.26 -19.71
N ASN A 200 -6.73 30.39 -19.96
CA ASN A 200 -7.46 29.65 -18.93
C ASN A 200 -7.73 28.20 -19.37
N PRO A 201 -6.69 27.35 -19.52
CA PRO A 201 -6.81 26.04 -20.15
C PRO A 201 -7.85 25.13 -19.50
N SER A 202 -7.89 25.09 -18.16
CA SER A 202 -8.83 24.23 -17.41
C SER A 202 -10.29 24.67 -17.58
N SER A 203 -10.57 25.97 -17.42
CA SER A 203 -11.94 26.49 -17.56
C SER A 203 -12.44 26.36 -19.00
N VAL A 204 -11.57 26.63 -19.98
CA VAL A 204 -11.93 26.51 -21.39
C VAL A 204 -12.12 25.05 -21.79
N ALA A 205 -11.33 24.11 -21.28
CA ALA A 205 -11.53 22.68 -21.54
C ALA A 205 -12.89 22.17 -21.05
N VAL A 206 -13.34 22.61 -19.87
CA VAL A 206 -14.68 22.28 -19.35
C VAL A 206 -15.78 22.78 -20.28
N GLU A 207 -15.66 24.02 -20.77
CA GLU A 207 -16.63 24.58 -21.72
C GLU A 207 -16.63 23.84 -23.06
N ILE A 208 -15.47 23.39 -23.54
CA ILE A 208 -15.37 22.54 -24.74
C ILE A 208 -16.08 21.21 -24.53
N LEU A 209 -15.89 20.55 -23.39
CA LEU A 209 -16.52 19.26 -23.10
C LEU A 209 -18.03 19.39 -22.93
N LYS A 210 -18.52 20.42 -22.24
CA LYS A 210 -19.96 20.72 -22.16
C LYS A 210 -20.57 20.93 -23.54
N PHE A 211 -19.90 21.72 -24.39
CA PHE A 211 -20.35 21.94 -25.76
C PHE A 211 -20.38 20.61 -26.56
N TYR A 212 -19.34 19.81 -26.42
CA TYR A 212 -19.21 18.53 -27.10
C TYR A 212 -20.31 17.54 -26.69
N GLU A 213 -20.62 17.43 -25.39
CA GLU A 213 -21.69 16.56 -24.87
C GLU A 213 -23.08 17.03 -25.31
N ASN A 214 -23.37 18.33 -25.20
CA ASN A 214 -24.69 18.89 -25.53
C ASN A 214 -25.05 18.83 -27.01
N THR A 215 -24.06 18.69 -27.89
CA THR A 215 -24.27 18.58 -29.33
C THR A 215 -24.24 17.14 -29.83
N SER A 216 -23.99 16.15 -28.97
CA SER A 216 -23.79 14.73 -29.36
C SER A 216 -25.07 13.89 -29.38
N LEU A 217 -26.22 14.54 -29.61
CA LEU A 217 -27.52 13.90 -29.88
C LEU A 217 -27.78 13.86 -31.39
#